data_AF-A0A7S4M0L8-F1
#
_entry.id   AF-A0A7S4M0L8-F1
#
_cell.length_a   1.000
_cell.length_b   1.000
_cell.length_c   1.000
_cell.angle_alpha   90.00
_cell.angle_beta   90.00
_cell.angle_gamma   90.00
#
_symmetry.space_group_name_H-M   'P 1'
#
loop_
_entity.id
_entity.type
_entity.pdbx_description
1 polymer ?
#
loop_
_entity_poly.entity_id
_entity_poly.type
_entity_poly.pdbx_seq_one_letter_code
_entity_poly.pdbx_strand_id
1 'polypeptide(L)'
;QGNMVRPAASRENKNFAPKFAMAITTSTPVLNDMVARSGPFSLYSCLCECCPSAVRLHTGGVKDGLSETEFNKALQAAGFERERDRRGKALNKLDDPLGAGMYLFSYRRWRNPSDPGDRAALEDAHDELCAQFPSNMQHCDLDRFLKVVSSFCEVWAPNAGRAKKRPRSTWKLSGQEEVISPVNHDVSSPGSCASPC
;
A
#
# COMPACT_ATOMS: atom_id res chain seq x y z
N GLN A 1 12.06 -27.55 28.66
CA GLN A 1 12.12 -26.16 28.17
C GLN A 1 10.75 -25.78 27.66
N GLY A 2 10.00 -24.95 28.39
CA GLY A 2 8.67 -24.52 27.98
C GLY A 2 8.77 -23.64 26.74
N ASN A 3 8.08 -24.04 25.67
CA ASN A 3 7.96 -23.26 24.45
C ASN A 3 7.19 -21.98 24.82
N MET A 4 7.89 -20.88 25.04
CA MET A 4 7.28 -19.60 25.39
C MET A 4 6.58 -19.07 24.13
N VAL A 5 5.34 -19.51 23.93
CA VAL A 5 4.47 -19.03 22.86
C VAL A 5 4.33 -17.53 23.06
N ARG A 6 4.83 -16.74 22.10
CA ARG A 6 4.68 -15.28 22.15
C ARG A 6 3.18 -14.97 22.27
N PRO A 7 2.78 -14.03 23.15
CA PRO A 7 1.39 -13.61 23.22
C PRO A 7 0.90 -13.22 21.82
N ALA A 8 -0.18 -13.82 21.37
CA ALA A 8 -0.76 -13.56 20.06
C ALA A 8 -1.89 -12.55 20.22
N ALA A 9 -2.06 -11.65 19.25
CA ALA A 9 -3.17 -10.72 19.28
C ALA A 9 -4.52 -11.46 19.24
N SER A 10 -5.53 -10.89 19.89
CA SER A 10 -6.91 -11.39 19.86
C SER A 10 -7.44 -11.47 18.42
N ARG A 11 -8.43 -12.34 18.19
CA ARG A 11 -9.08 -12.46 16.87
C ARG A 11 -9.77 -11.15 16.48
N GLU A 12 -10.38 -10.48 17.45
CA GLU A 12 -11.01 -9.17 17.27
C GLU A 12 -10.01 -8.14 16.76
N ASN A 13 -8.85 -7.98 17.43
CA ASN A 13 -7.82 -7.03 17.00
C ASN A 13 -7.30 -7.37 15.59
N LYS A 14 -7.08 -8.65 15.28
CA LYS A 14 -6.66 -9.10 13.94
C LYS A 14 -7.68 -8.78 12.85
N ASN A 15 -8.98 -8.79 13.17
CA ASN A 15 -10.06 -8.40 12.25
C ASN A 15 -10.21 -6.88 12.14
N PHE A 16 -9.97 -6.16 13.23
CA PHE A 16 -10.02 -4.70 13.28
C PHE A 16 -8.91 -4.06 12.43
N ALA A 17 -7.68 -4.57 12.50
CA ALA A 17 -6.53 -4.02 11.77
C ALA A 17 -6.76 -3.73 10.26
N PRO A 18 -7.20 -4.71 9.44
CA PRO A 18 -7.43 -4.44 8.02
C PRO A 18 -8.61 -3.48 7.80
N LYS A 19 -9.65 -3.53 8.63
CA LYS A 19 -10.79 -2.61 8.54
C LYS A 19 -10.38 -1.17 8.83
N PHE A 20 -9.60 -0.96 9.89
CA PHE A 20 -9.01 0.33 10.22
C PHE A 20 -8.12 0.85 9.07
N ALA A 21 -7.23 0.01 8.54
CA ALA A 21 -6.36 0.40 7.42
C ALA A 21 -7.17 0.77 6.15
N MET A 22 -8.24 0.04 5.85
CA MET A 22 -9.17 0.35 4.76
C MET A 22 -10.04 1.59 5.03
N ALA A 23 -10.25 1.96 6.29
CA ALA A 23 -10.96 3.18 6.69
C ALA A 23 -10.11 4.44 6.49
N ILE A 24 -8.80 4.37 6.69
CA ILE A 24 -7.91 5.55 6.59
C ILE A 24 -7.16 5.66 5.26
N THR A 25 -7.25 4.63 4.41
CA THR A 25 -6.63 4.62 3.08
C THR A 25 -7.64 4.24 2.01
N THR A 26 -7.36 4.65 0.78
CA THR A 26 -8.08 4.17 -0.40
C THR A 26 -7.14 3.49 -1.38
N SER A 27 -7.68 2.52 -2.12
CA SER A 27 -6.95 1.85 -3.20
C SER A 27 -6.88 2.77 -4.41
N THR A 28 -5.75 2.78 -5.10
CA THR A 28 -5.57 3.60 -6.31
C THR A 28 -4.94 2.77 -7.43
N PRO A 29 -5.19 3.10 -8.71
CA PRO A 29 -4.50 2.45 -9.83
C PRO A 29 -3.06 2.95 -10.00
N VAL A 30 -2.64 3.95 -9.21
CA VAL A 30 -1.34 4.61 -9.37
C VAL A 30 -0.29 3.82 -8.60
N LEU A 31 0.59 3.15 -9.35
CA LEU A 31 1.67 2.33 -8.79
C LEU A 31 2.56 3.06 -7.78
N ASN A 32 2.72 4.37 -7.95
CA ASN A 32 3.56 5.17 -7.06
C ASN A 32 2.81 5.71 -5.85
N ASP A 33 1.50 5.52 -5.72
CA ASP A 33 0.80 5.83 -4.48
C ASP A 33 1.15 4.77 -3.45
N MET A 34 1.95 5.17 -2.47
CA MET A 34 2.47 4.29 -1.45
C MET A 34 2.17 4.83 -0.07
N VAL A 35 2.03 3.94 0.91
CA VAL A 35 1.95 4.27 2.33
C VAL A 35 2.99 3.49 3.14
N ALA A 36 3.47 4.09 4.23
CA ALA A 36 4.48 3.48 5.07
C ALA A 36 3.96 2.22 5.79
N ARG A 37 4.76 1.15 5.72
CA ARG A 37 4.53 -0.10 6.45
C ARG A 37 5.12 -0.09 7.86
N SER A 38 6.13 0.75 8.08
CA SER A 38 6.80 0.89 9.37
C SER A 38 7.23 2.31 9.65
N GLY A 39 7.66 2.55 10.89
CA GLY A 39 8.11 3.88 11.33
C GLY A 39 6.96 4.76 11.81
N PRO A 40 7.27 5.97 12.30
CA PRO A 40 6.32 6.87 12.97
C PRO A 40 5.12 7.28 12.12
N PHE A 41 5.24 7.23 10.79
CA PHE A 41 4.17 7.62 9.86
C PHE A 41 3.49 6.42 9.18
N SER A 42 3.62 5.22 9.75
CA SER A 42 2.97 4.01 9.26
C SER A 42 1.50 3.91 9.64
N LEU A 43 0.76 3.07 8.91
CA LEU A 43 -0.62 2.73 9.26
C LEU A 43 -0.73 2.15 10.70
N TYR A 44 0.28 1.41 11.15
CA TYR A 44 0.33 0.90 12.52
C TYR A 44 0.54 2.02 13.55
N SER A 45 1.35 3.02 13.25
CA SER A 45 1.54 4.15 14.17
C SER A 45 0.28 5.01 14.27
N CYS A 46 -0.44 5.19 13.16
CA CYS A 46 -1.76 5.82 13.17
C CYS A 46 -2.76 5.02 14.03
N LEU A 47 -2.76 3.68 13.92
CA LEU A 47 -3.57 2.82 14.79
C LEU A 47 -3.22 3.00 16.27
N CYS A 48 -1.93 3.10 16.62
CA CYS A 48 -1.51 3.33 18.00
C CYS A 48 -2.03 4.66 18.56
N GLU A 49 -2.10 5.70 17.75
CA GLU A 49 -2.59 7.03 18.16
C GLU A 49 -4.11 7.11 18.26
N CYS A 50 -4.82 6.49 17.31
CA CYS A 50 -6.28 6.40 17.32
C CYS A 50 -6.79 5.45 18.41
N CYS A 51 -6.30 4.21 18.41
CA CYS A 51 -6.87 3.08 19.14
C CYS A 51 -5.82 2.34 19.97
N PRO A 52 -5.25 2.97 21.03
CA PRO A 52 -4.20 2.37 21.84
C PRO A 52 -4.60 1.05 22.51
N SER A 53 -5.92 0.82 22.72
CA SER A 53 -6.44 -0.44 23.26
C SER A 53 -6.31 -1.63 22.29
N ALA A 54 -6.15 -1.37 20.98
CA ALA A 54 -6.01 -2.40 19.95
C ALA A 54 -4.57 -2.93 19.82
N VAL A 55 -3.59 -2.26 20.41
CA VAL A 55 -2.16 -2.49 20.15
C VAL A 55 -1.38 -2.84 21.41
N ARG A 56 -0.26 -3.55 21.22
CA ARG A 56 0.65 -3.90 22.30
C ARG A 56 1.72 -2.81 22.45
N LEU A 57 1.53 -1.93 23.43
CA LEU A 57 2.53 -0.92 23.80
C LEU A 57 3.59 -1.51 24.76
N HIS A 58 4.85 -1.05 24.64
CA HIS A 58 5.98 -1.51 25.45
C HIS A 58 5.85 -1.16 26.94
N THR A 59 5.10 -0.11 27.28
CA THR A 59 5.03 0.48 28.63
C THR A 59 3.70 0.20 29.36
N GLY A 60 3.21 -1.04 29.30
CA GLY A 60 1.96 -1.45 29.97
C GLY A 60 0.77 -1.67 29.04
N GLY A 61 1.02 -2.07 27.78
CA GLY A 61 -0.04 -2.33 26.81
C GLY A 61 -0.89 -3.58 27.08
N VAL A 62 -1.96 -3.71 26.30
CA VAL A 62 -2.85 -4.88 26.31
C VAL A 62 -2.05 -6.11 25.90
N LYS A 63 -2.02 -7.16 26.75
CA LYS A 63 -1.28 -8.41 26.48
C LYS A 63 -1.66 -9.00 25.11
N ASP A 64 -2.94 -8.91 24.76
CA ASP A 64 -3.52 -9.44 23.52
C ASP A 64 -3.69 -8.37 22.41
N GLY A 65 -3.01 -7.23 22.56
CA GLY A 65 -2.92 -6.19 21.54
C GLY A 65 -2.06 -6.62 20.35
N LEU A 66 -2.27 -5.98 19.20
CA LEU A 66 -1.47 -6.19 17.99
C LEU A 66 -0.06 -5.65 18.13
N SER A 67 0.92 -6.43 17.66
CA SER A 67 2.23 -5.90 17.28
C SER A 67 2.23 -5.35 15.85
N GLU A 68 3.19 -4.48 15.52
CA GLU A 68 3.42 -3.98 14.14
C GLU A 68 3.57 -5.14 13.13
N THR A 69 4.19 -6.24 13.55
CA THR A 69 4.37 -7.43 12.70
C THR A 69 3.04 -8.14 12.43
N GLU A 70 2.20 -8.32 13.45
CA GLU A 70 0.88 -8.95 13.29
C GLU A 70 -0.06 -8.07 12.48
N PHE A 71 -0.05 -6.77 12.71
CA PHE A 71 -0.80 -5.78 11.92
C PHE A 71 -0.44 -5.88 10.44
N ASN A 72 0.87 -5.83 10.12
CA ASN A 72 1.33 -5.92 8.73
C ASN A 72 1.02 -7.26 8.06
N LYS A 73 0.96 -8.37 8.83
CA LYS A 73 0.51 -9.67 8.31
C LYS A 73 -0.99 -9.66 8.00
N ALA A 74 -1.81 -9.08 8.88
CA ALA A 74 -3.25 -8.97 8.67
C ALA A 74 -3.56 -8.13 7.42
N LEU A 75 -2.85 -7.01 7.21
CA LEU A 75 -3.01 -6.17 6.01
C LEU A 75 -2.64 -6.91 4.73
N GLN A 76 -1.52 -7.64 4.71
CA GLN A 76 -1.13 -8.43 3.53
C GLN A 76 -2.16 -9.52 3.21
N ALA A 77 -2.71 -10.19 4.23
CA ALA A 77 -3.79 -11.16 4.04
C ALA A 77 -5.08 -10.51 3.49
N ALA A 78 -5.29 -9.22 3.77
CA ALA A 78 -6.40 -8.42 3.27
C ALA A 78 -6.13 -7.74 1.92
N GLY A 79 -5.02 -8.07 1.24
CA GLY A 79 -4.72 -7.56 -0.10
C GLY A 79 -3.91 -6.26 -0.15
N PHE A 80 -3.28 -5.84 0.96
CA PHE A 80 -2.29 -4.75 0.91
C PHE A 80 -0.98 -5.25 0.29
N GLU A 81 -0.69 -4.78 -0.92
CA GLU A 81 0.49 -5.20 -1.67
C GLU A 81 1.77 -4.66 -1.08
N ARG A 82 2.69 -5.57 -0.75
CA ARG A 82 3.97 -5.24 -0.14
C ARG A 82 5.04 -5.07 -1.20
N GLU A 83 5.53 -3.84 -1.38
CA GLU A 83 6.54 -3.56 -2.39
C GLU A 83 7.81 -2.95 -1.82
N ARG A 84 8.95 -3.32 -2.42
CA ARG A 84 10.24 -2.73 -2.09
C ARG A 84 10.32 -1.35 -2.74
N ASP A 85 10.70 -0.35 -1.97
CA ASP A 85 11.16 0.94 -2.44
C ASP A 85 12.38 0.73 -3.35
N ARG A 86 12.28 1.20 -4.60
CA ARG A 86 13.29 1.02 -5.64
C ARG A 86 14.06 2.30 -5.94
N ARG A 87 13.99 3.32 -5.09
CA ARG A 87 14.93 4.45 -5.18
C ARG A 87 16.36 3.90 -5.23
N GLY A 88 17.22 4.48 -6.06
CA GLY A 88 18.64 4.09 -6.15
C GLY A 88 19.39 4.19 -4.82
N LYS A 89 18.79 4.82 -3.81
CA LYS A 89 19.24 4.92 -2.41
C LYS A 89 18.15 4.45 -1.43
N ALA A 90 17.49 3.32 -1.68
CA ALA A 90 16.51 2.78 -0.73
C ALA A 90 17.22 2.45 0.59
N LEU A 91 16.88 3.19 1.64
CA LEU A 91 17.51 3.08 2.96
C LEU A 91 16.82 2.01 3.80
N ASN A 92 17.59 1.32 4.64
CA ASN A 92 17.01 0.46 5.66
C ASN A 92 16.24 1.31 6.69
N LYS A 93 15.52 0.66 7.62
CA LYS A 93 14.70 1.37 8.61
C LYS A 93 15.52 2.30 9.53
N LEU A 94 16.78 1.98 9.81
CA LEU A 94 17.65 2.75 10.69
C LEU A 94 18.20 4.01 10.00
N ASP A 95 18.42 3.91 8.70
CA ASP A 95 19.01 4.99 7.89
C ASP A 95 17.96 5.91 7.25
N ASP A 96 16.71 5.44 7.08
CA ASP A 96 15.63 6.27 6.52
C ASP A 96 15.19 7.34 7.54
N PRO A 97 15.28 8.64 7.22
CA PRO A 97 14.89 9.71 8.14
C PRO A 97 13.41 9.66 8.56
N LEU A 98 12.56 8.94 7.81
CA LEU A 98 11.15 8.71 8.17
C LEU A 98 10.91 7.38 8.89
N GLY A 99 11.93 6.52 9.02
CA GLY A 99 11.78 5.17 9.55
C GLY A 99 10.89 4.24 8.73
N ALA A 100 10.51 4.62 7.50
CA ALA A 100 9.68 3.79 6.62
C ALA A 100 10.46 2.61 6.04
N GLY A 101 11.76 2.80 5.83
CA GLY A 101 12.67 1.78 5.35
C GLY A 101 12.38 1.35 3.92
N MET A 102 12.87 0.17 3.55
CA MET A 102 12.87 -0.29 2.15
C MET A 102 11.52 -0.83 1.65
N TYR A 103 10.49 -0.95 2.47
CA TYR A 103 9.26 -1.60 2.02
C TYR A 103 8.01 -0.86 2.47
N LEU A 104 7.11 -0.67 1.51
CA LEU A 104 5.90 0.11 1.62
C LEU A 104 4.69 -0.74 1.20
N PHE A 105 3.48 -0.22 1.43
CA PHE A 105 2.28 -0.73 0.78
C PHE A 105 2.00 0.09 -0.48
N SER A 106 1.91 -0.56 -1.64
CA SER A 106 1.66 0.07 -2.95
C SER A 106 0.18 0.18 -3.27
N TYR A 107 -0.15 0.99 -4.29
CA TYR A 107 -1.52 1.23 -4.77
C TYR A 107 -2.46 1.75 -3.68
N ARG A 108 -1.91 2.52 -2.74
CA ARG A 108 -2.64 3.02 -1.57
C ARG A 108 -2.24 4.45 -1.32
N ARG A 109 -3.24 5.29 -1.09
CA ARG A 109 -3.05 6.65 -0.57
C ARG A 109 -3.83 6.82 0.72
N TRP A 110 -3.37 7.72 1.57
CA TRP A 110 -4.17 8.21 2.70
C TRP A 110 -5.43 8.89 2.16
N ARG A 111 -6.55 8.70 2.86
CA ARG A 111 -7.71 9.58 2.71
C ARG A 111 -7.35 10.93 3.32
N ASN A 112 -7.70 12.01 2.63
CA ASN A 112 -7.41 13.38 3.06
C ASN A 112 -8.68 14.02 3.66
N PRO A 113 -8.74 14.32 4.97
CA PRO A 113 -9.91 14.98 5.57
C PRO A 113 -10.25 16.37 5.01
N SER A 114 -9.30 17.01 4.30
CA SER A 114 -9.56 18.29 3.61
C SER A 114 -10.29 18.11 2.28
N ASP A 115 -10.28 16.89 1.70
CA ASP A 115 -11.07 16.57 0.51
C ASP A 115 -12.49 16.13 0.94
N PRO A 116 -13.57 16.75 0.41
CA PRO A 116 -14.93 16.44 0.85
C PRO A 116 -15.34 14.98 0.67
N GLY A 117 -14.88 14.32 -0.40
CA GLY A 117 -15.23 12.93 -0.68
C GLY A 117 -14.52 11.96 0.26
N ASP A 118 -13.23 12.16 0.47
CA ASP A 118 -12.46 11.39 1.45
C ASP A 118 -12.96 11.64 2.88
N ARG A 119 -13.37 12.87 3.21
CA ARG A 119 -13.92 13.20 4.52
C ARG A 119 -15.22 12.45 4.79
N ALA A 120 -16.18 12.49 3.87
CA ALA A 120 -17.42 11.73 4.01
C ALA A 120 -17.14 10.22 4.18
N ALA A 121 -16.23 9.66 3.38
CA ALA A 121 -15.84 8.27 3.50
C ALA A 121 -15.12 7.94 4.83
N LEU A 122 -14.42 8.90 5.43
CA LEU A 122 -13.80 8.74 6.75
C LEU A 122 -14.85 8.78 7.87
N GLU A 123 -15.84 9.66 7.76
CA GLU A 123 -16.97 9.76 8.69
C GLU A 123 -17.79 8.46 8.67
N ASP A 124 -18.20 7.99 7.50
CA ASP A 124 -18.92 6.71 7.34
C ASP A 124 -18.11 5.53 7.90
N ALA A 125 -16.81 5.47 7.59
CA ALA A 125 -15.95 4.40 8.07
C ALA A 125 -15.73 4.47 9.58
N HIS A 126 -15.70 5.66 10.18
CA HIS A 126 -15.60 5.82 11.63
C HIS A 126 -16.84 5.24 12.32
N ASP A 127 -18.03 5.55 11.82
CA ASP A 127 -19.29 5.00 12.34
C ASP A 127 -19.32 3.46 12.21
N GLU A 128 -18.90 2.92 11.06
CA GLU A 128 -18.80 1.48 10.85
C GLU A 128 -17.83 0.80 11.82
N LEU A 129 -16.68 1.43 12.10
CA LEU A 129 -15.70 0.92 13.05
C LEU A 129 -16.24 0.98 14.48
N CYS A 130 -16.95 2.05 14.85
CA CYS A 130 -17.57 2.17 16.18
C CYS A 130 -18.67 1.11 16.39
N ALA A 131 -19.47 0.83 15.35
CA ALA A 131 -20.51 -0.19 15.41
C ALA A 131 -19.95 -1.61 15.49
N GLN A 132 -18.87 -1.91 14.76
CA GLN A 132 -18.29 -3.25 14.70
C GLN A 132 -17.27 -3.54 15.82
N PHE A 133 -16.56 -2.52 16.30
CA PHE A 133 -15.42 -2.65 17.23
C PHE A 133 -15.48 -1.60 18.35
N PRO A 134 -16.56 -1.55 19.16
CA PRO A 134 -16.75 -0.51 20.16
C PRO A 134 -15.61 -0.44 21.18
N SER A 135 -15.07 -1.58 21.62
CA SER A 135 -13.94 -1.66 22.57
C SER A 135 -12.65 -1.06 22.02
N ASN A 136 -12.41 -1.17 20.71
CA ASN A 136 -11.24 -0.59 20.05
C ASN A 136 -11.40 0.92 19.81
N MET A 137 -12.63 1.36 19.55
CA MET A 137 -12.96 2.76 19.22
C MET A 137 -13.34 3.62 20.42
N GLN A 138 -13.47 3.04 21.63
CA GLN A 138 -13.98 3.72 22.85
C GLN A 138 -13.32 5.06 23.22
N HIS A 139 -12.10 5.33 22.75
CA HIS A 139 -11.34 6.57 23.03
C HIS A 139 -10.94 7.33 21.76
N CYS A 140 -11.54 6.97 20.62
CA CYS A 140 -11.30 7.57 19.32
C CYS A 140 -12.62 8.13 18.79
N ASP A 141 -13.02 9.29 19.31
CA ASP A 141 -14.13 10.04 18.72
C ASP A 141 -13.79 10.52 17.30
N LEU A 142 -14.81 11.01 16.58
CA LEU A 142 -14.66 11.41 15.18
C LEU A 142 -13.62 12.53 15.02
N ASP A 143 -13.65 13.54 15.89
CA ASP A 143 -12.72 14.67 15.85
C ASP A 143 -11.26 14.22 16.01
N ARG A 144 -11.00 13.33 16.98
CA ARG A 144 -9.68 12.73 17.17
C ARG A 144 -9.29 11.89 15.97
N PHE A 145 -10.19 11.05 15.46
CA PHE A 145 -9.93 10.19 14.31
C PHE A 145 -9.51 11.02 13.08
N LEU A 146 -10.30 12.04 12.72
CA LEU A 146 -10.02 12.92 11.60
C LEU A 146 -8.71 13.70 11.80
N LYS A 147 -8.46 14.22 13.01
CA LYS A 147 -7.24 14.96 13.33
C LYS A 147 -5.98 14.10 13.18
N VAL A 148 -6.00 12.87 13.70
CA VAL A 148 -4.86 11.95 13.58
C VAL A 148 -4.65 11.59 12.11
N VAL A 149 -5.71 11.24 11.38
CA VAL A 149 -5.60 10.89 9.95
C VAL A 149 -5.06 12.06 9.12
N SER A 150 -5.52 13.30 9.34
CA SER A 150 -5.00 14.49 8.65
C SER A 150 -3.51 14.69 8.91
N SER A 151 -3.08 14.60 10.17
CA SER A 151 -1.65 14.72 10.54
C SER A 151 -0.78 13.71 9.80
N PHE A 152 -1.19 12.44 9.77
CA PHE A 152 -0.45 11.39 9.07
C PHE A 152 -0.46 11.61 7.55
N CYS A 153 -1.60 11.99 6.99
CA CYS A 153 -1.74 12.29 5.56
C CYS A 153 -0.80 13.43 5.15
N GLU A 154 -0.78 14.54 5.89
CA GLU A 154 0.02 15.73 5.60
C GLU A 154 1.52 15.45 5.70
N VAL A 155 1.96 14.80 6.78
CA VAL A 155 3.38 14.48 6.96
C VAL A 155 3.86 13.45 5.92
N TRP A 156 2.98 12.52 5.52
CA TRP A 156 3.31 11.54 4.51
C TRP A 156 3.23 12.08 3.08
N ALA A 157 2.45 13.11 2.78
CA ALA A 157 2.21 13.60 1.42
C ALA A 157 3.48 13.85 0.59
N PRO A 158 4.57 14.47 1.11
CA PRO A 158 5.83 14.64 0.37
C PRO A 158 6.52 13.32 -0.03
N ASN A 159 6.05 12.21 0.54
CA ASN A 159 6.65 10.89 0.49
C ASN A 159 5.74 9.85 -0.18
N ALA A 160 4.51 10.22 -0.56
CA ALA A 160 3.55 9.32 -1.18
C ALA A 160 4.09 8.67 -2.47
N GLY A 161 4.85 9.42 -3.28
CA GLY A 161 5.44 8.97 -4.56
C GLY A 161 6.81 8.30 -4.48
N ARG A 162 7.25 7.86 -3.29
CA ARG A 162 8.65 7.46 -3.04
C ARG A 162 9.18 6.37 -3.97
N ALA A 163 8.35 5.45 -4.46
CA ALA A 163 8.83 4.34 -5.27
C ALA A 163 9.34 4.72 -6.67
N LYS A 164 8.94 5.88 -7.23
CA LYS A 164 9.26 6.38 -8.59
C LYS A 164 9.46 5.27 -9.63
N LYS A 165 8.57 4.28 -9.64
CA LYS A 165 8.62 3.20 -10.61
C LYS A 165 8.29 3.76 -11.98
N ARG A 166 9.12 3.43 -12.98
CA ARG A 166 8.66 3.44 -14.37
C ARG A 166 7.62 2.34 -14.50
N PRO A 167 6.48 2.56 -15.18
CA PRO A 167 5.56 1.49 -15.52
C PRO A 167 6.37 0.35 -16.14
N ARG A 168 6.11 -0.91 -15.73
CA ARG A 168 6.70 -2.04 -16.45
C ARG A 168 6.23 -1.91 -17.89
N SER A 169 7.15 -1.62 -18.82
CA SER A 169 6.87 -1.76 -20.25
C SER A 169 6.47 -3.21 -20.45
N THR A 170 5.19 -3.45 -20.72
CA THR A 170 4.76 -4.73 -21.25
C THR A 170 5.44 -4.85 -22.60
N TRP A 171 6.61 -5.49 -22.64
CA TRP A 171 7.13 -6.05 -23.86
C TRP A 171 6.10 -7.11 -24.25
N LYS A 172 5.09 -6.70 -25.03
CA LYS A 172 4.40 -7.66 -25.88
C LYS A 172 5.51 -8.25 -26.73
N LEU A 173 5.82 -9.52 -26.48
CA LEU A 173 6.41 -10.38 -27.49
C LEU A 173 5.56 -10.15 -28.74
N SER A 174 6.10 -9.38 -29.69
CA SER A 174 5.65 -9.41 -31.07
C SER A 174 5.93 -10.83 -31.53
N GLY A 175 4.98 -11.73 -31.27
CA GLY A 175 4.91 -13.01 -31.93
C GLY A 175 4.89 -12.72 -33.41
N GLN A 176 5.95 -13.15 -34.10
CA GLN A 176 5.86 -13.46 -35.51
C GLN A 176 4.70 -14.44 -35.67
N GLU A 177 3.57 -13.98 -36.21
CA GLU A 177 2.78 -14.86 -37.06
C GLU A 177 3.52 -14.92 -38.40
N GLU A 178 4.23 -16.02 -38.61
CA GLU A 178 4.61 -16.45 -39.95
C GLU A 178 3.33 -16.68 -40.76
N VAL A 179 2.95 -15.69 -41.56
CA VAL A 179 2.07 -15.94 -42.69
C VAL A 179 2.93 -16.52 -43.79
N ILE A 180 2.92 -17.85 -43.88
CA ILE A 180 3.37 -18.61 -45.04
C ILE A 180 2.48 -18.18 -46.22
N SER A 181 2.98 -17.27 -47.05
CA SER A 181 2.37 -16.99 -48.36
C SER A 181 2.92 -17.99 -49.38
N PRO A 182 2.06 -18.61 -50.21
CA PRO A 182 2.45 -19.66 -51.12
C PRO A 182 3.34 -19.15 -52.25
N VAL A 183 4.29 -20.01 -52.59
CA VAL A 183 5.18 -19.97 -53.76
C VAL A 183 4.38 -19.69 -55.02
N ASN A 184 4.67 -18.57 -55.70
CA ASN A 184 4.46 -18.44 -57.13
C ASN A 184 5.83 -18.49 -57.80
N HIS A 185 6.13 -19.65 -58.37
CA HIS A 185 7.03 -19.77 -59.50
C HIS A 185 6.34 -19.06 -60.68
N ASP A 186 6.98 -18.02 -61.21
CA ASP A 186 6.95 -17.88 -62.67
C ASP A 186 8.26 -17.29 -63.19
N VAL A 187 8.73 -17.93 -64.23
CA VAL A 187 10.01 -17.75 -64.90
C VAL A 187 9.72 -16.97 -66.16
N SER A 188 10.41 -15.85 -66.42
CA SER A 188 11.03 -15.55 -67.72
C SER A 188 11.72 -14.19 -67.76
N SER A 189 12.90 -14.23 -68.38
CA SER A 189 14.00 -13.27 -68.47
C SER A 189 13.77 -12.07 -69.45
N PRO A 190 14.81 -11.43 -70.03
CA PRO A 190 15.33 -10.13 -69.60
C PRO A 190 15.29 -9.06 -70.74
N GLY A 191 15.61 -7.80 -70.46
CA GLY A 191 15.97 -6.88 -71.56
C GLY A 191 15.96 -5.38 -71.31
N SER A 192 17.14 -4.79 -71.55
CA SER A 192 17.41 -3.45 -72.10
C SER A 192 17.29 -2.18 -71.24
N CYS A 193 18.48 -1.79 -70.77
CA CYS A 193 19.26 -0.62 -71.20
C CYS A 193 18.65 0.79 -71.24
N ALA A 194 19.31 1.65 -70.47
CA ALA A 194 19.77 3.01 -70.77
C ALA A 194 18.73 4.14 -70.94
N SER A 195 18.82 5.07 -69.98
CA SER A 195 18.25 6.42 -70.00
C SER A 195 19.07 7.38 -70.90
N PRO A 196 18.52 8.57 -71.22
CA PRO A 196 18.90 9.36 -72.38
C PRO A 196 20.00 10.39 -72.07
N CYS A 197 20.79 10.71 -73.09
CA CYS A 197 21.36 12.02 -73.47
C CYS A 197 22.44 11.80 -74.54
#